data_AF-A0A7Y5PXQ1-F1
#
_entry.id   AF-A0A7Y5PXQ1-F1
#
_cell.length_a   1.000
_cell.length_b   1.000
_cell.length_c   1.000
_cell.angle_alpha   90.00
_cell.angle_beta   90.00
_cell.angle_gamma   90.00
#
_symmetry.space_group_name_H-M   'P 1'
#
loop_
_entity.id
_entity.type
_entity.pdbx_description
1 polymer ?
#
loop_
_entity_poly.entity_id
_entity_poly.type
_entity_poly.pdbx_seq_one_letter_code
_entity_poly.pdbx_strand_id
1 'polypeptide(L)' 'MTDLFKAAPHVRLHRGKTFVIKAGGGTIAKTAAIRQFARQVAVVHALGARVVVVHGGGPQTDALQRMLGEEPRM' A
#
# COMPACT_ATOMS: atom_id res chain seq x y z
N MET A 1 -20.11 -14.88 11.94
CA MET A 1 -18.94 -15.55 12.58
C MET A 1 -18.32 -16.66 11.70
N THR A 2 -18.58 -16.69 10.39
CA THR A 2 -18.06 -17.72 9.46
C THR A 2 -17.04 -17.18 8.45
N ASP A 3 -16.84 -15.86 8.40
CA ASP A 3 -16.04 -15.21 7.36
C ASP A 3 -14.53 -15.49 7.49
N LEU A 4 -14.03 -15.66 8.72
CA LEU A 4 -12.63 -16.02 8.94
C LEU A 4 -12.34 -17.48 8.51
N PHE A 5 -13.30 -18.39 8.71
CA PHE A 5 -13.18 -19.77 8.22
C PHE A 5 -13.12 -19.83 6.70
N LYS A 6 -13.88 -18.97 6.01
CA LYS A 6 -13.80 -18.84 4.54
C LYS A 6 -12.46 -18.26 4.08
N ALA A 7 -11.78 -17.45 4.90
CA ALA A 7 -10.47 -16.88 4.58
C ALA A 7 -9.28 -17.84 4.81
N ALA A 8 -9.43 -18.85 5.68
CA ALA A 8 -8.35 -19.77 6.06
C ALA A 8 -7.65 -20.48 4.87
N PRO A 9 -8.35 -20.94 3.81
CA PRO A 9 -7.71 -21.51 2.63
C PRO A 9 -6.77 -20.53 1.92
N HIS A 10 -7.15 -19.26 1.82
CA HIS A 10 -6.34 -18.22 1.19
C HIS A 10 -5.07 -17.93 2.00
N VAL A 11 -5.18 -17.89 3.33
CA VAL A 11 -4.00 -17.72 4.21
C VAL A 11 -2.97 -18.83 3.97
N ARG A 12 -3.42 -20.08 3.93
CA ARG A 12 -2.53 -21.23 3.65
C ARG A 12 -1.88 -21.15 2.27
N LEU A 13 -2.65 -20.79 1.24
CA LEU A 13 -2.16 -20.69 -0.14
C LEU A 13 -1.05 -19.62 -0.29
N HIS A 14 -1.17 -18.55 0.48
CA HIS A 14 -0.32 -17.36 0.33
C HIS A 14 0.78 -17.23 1.39
N ARG A 15 0.82 -18.13 2.37
CA ARG A 15 1.90 -18.18 3.36
C ARG A 15 3.26 -18.37 2.68
N GLY A 16 4.23 -17.55 3.06
CA GLY A 16 5.59 -17.52 2.49
C GLY A 16 5.68 -16.94 1.08
N LYS A 17 4.56 -16.64 0.40
CA LYS A 17 4.57 -16.00 -0.93
C LYS A 17 4.84 -14.50 -0.80
N THR A 18 5.33 -13.89 -1.88
CA THR A 18 5.60 -12.45 -1.94
C THR A 18 4.42 -11.72 -2.56
N PHE A 19 3.92 -10.69 -1.88
CA PHE A 19 2.88 -9.79 -2.35
C PHE A 19 3.52 -8.44 -2.67
N VAL A 20 3.52 -8.06 -3.94
CA VAL A 20 3.92 -6.72 -4.38
C VAL A 20 2.66 -5.86 -4.47
N ILE A 21 2.56 -4.84 -3.63
CA ILE A 21 1.38 -4.00 -3.49
C ILE A 21 1.73 -2.58 -3.93
N LYS A 22 1.12 -2.13 -5.03
CA LYS A 22 1.27 -0.75 -5.52
C LYS A 22 0.32 0.18 -4.75
N ALA A 23 0.87 1.03 -3.89
CA ALA A 23 0.16 2.15 -3.29
C ALA A 23 0.10 3.33 -4.29
N GLY A 24 -1.11 3.70 -4.72
CA GLY A 24 -1.36 4.83 -5.59
C GLY A 24 -1.40 6.17 -4.85
N GLY A 25 -1.45 7.27 -5.59
CA GLY A 25 -1.46 8.64 -5.02
C GLY A 25 -2.61 8.87 -4.03
N GLY A 26 -3.82 8.35 -4.31
CA GLY A 26 -4.97 8.45 -3.40
C GLY A 26 -4.76 7.76 -2.04
N THR A 27 -3.97 6.68 -1.99
CA THR A 27 -3.62 5.98 -0.75
C THR A 27 -2.63 6.79 0.09
N ILE A 28 -1.78 7.58 -0.55
CA ILE A 28 -0.69 8.34 0.06
C ILE A 28 -1.09 9.81 0.32
N ALA A 29 -2.20 10.28 -0.26
CA ALA A 29 -2.63 11.67 -0.19
C ALA A 29 -3.14 12.11 1.19
N LYS A 30 -3.65 11.18 2.01
CA LYS A 30 -4.25 11.49 3.32
C LYS A 30 -3.66 10.60 4.41
N THR A 31 -3.27 11.18 5.54
CA THR A 31 -2.68 10.44 6.67
C THR A 31 -3.59 9.32 7.17
N ALA A 32 -4.91 9.54 7.16
CA ALA A 32 -5.88 8.50 7.53
C ALA A 32 -5.86 7.31 6.55
N ALA A 33 -5.76 7.57 5.24
CA ALA A 33 -5.69 6.54 4.21
C ALA A 33 -4.38 5.74 4.31
N ILE A 34 -3.24 6.40 4.55
CA ILE A 34 -1.96 5.74 4.78
C ILE A 34 -2.03 4.82 5.99
N ARG A 35 -2.58 5.30 7.12
CA ARG A 35 -2.72 4.48 8.33
C ARG A 35 -3.61 3.26 8.12
N GLN A 36 -4.72 3.43 7.41
CA GLN A 36 -5.60 2.32 7.07
C GLN A 36 -4.90 1.30 6.18
N PHE A 37 -4.20 1.76 5.14
CA PHE A 37 -3.42 0.89 4.24
C PHE A 37 -2.32 0.14 4.98
N ALA A 38 -1.55 0.82 5.83
CA ALA A 38 -0.50 0.22 6.63
C ALA A 38 -1.04 -0.88 7.56
N ARG A 39 -2.21 -0.66 8.18
CA ARG A 39 -2.89 -1.70 8.99
C ARG A 39 -3.27 -2.92 8.16
N GLN A 40 -3.77 -2.74 6.94
CA GLN A 40 -4.12 -3.86 6.06
C GLN A 40 -2.88 -4.64 5.63
N VAL A 41 -1.80 -3.95 5.27
CA VAL A 41 -0.49 -4.56 4.96
C VAL A 41 0.05 -5.35 6.15
N ALA A 42 -0.04 -4.79 7.36
CA ALA A 42 0.42 -5.47 8.59
C ALA A 42 -0.34 -6.78 8.85
N VAL A 43 -1.66 -6.80 8.58
CA VAL A 43 -2.44 -8.04 8.70
C VAL A 43 -1.98 -9.09 7.70
N VAL A 44 -1.76 -8.72 6.43
CA VAL A 44 -1.27 -9.65 5.40
C VAL A 44 0.11 -10.21 5.77
N HIS A 45 0.99 -9.36 6.29
CA HIS A 45 2.30 -9.78 6.78
C HIS A 45 2.18 -10.73 7.98
N ALA A 46 1.35 -10.40 8.97
CA ALA A 46 1.13 -11.23 10.16
C ALA A 46 0.54 -12.61 9.83
N LEU A 47 -0.23 -12.73 8.75
CA LEU A 47 -0.74 -14.00 8.24
C LEU A 47 0.33 -14.86 7.54
N GLY A 48 1.54 -14.30 7.37
CA GLY A 48 2.73 -15.02 6.93
C GLY A 48 3.11 -14.79 5.47
N ALA A 49 2.52 -13.81 4.78
CA ALA A 49 3.00 -13.38 3.47
C ALA A 49 4.18 -12.40 3.61
N ARG A 50 5.12 -12.43 2.66
CA ARG A 50 6.17 -11.42 2.53
C ARG A 50 5.59 -10.26 1.74
N VAL A 51 5.65 -9.03 2.26
CA VAL A 51 5.03 -7.88 1.60
C VAL A 51 6.09 -6.91 1.09
N VAL A 52 5.95 -6.49 -0.16
CA VAL A 52 6.72 -5.41 -0.77
C VAL A 52 5.73 -4.32 -1.17
N VAL A 53 5.88 -3.13 -0.60
CA VAL A 53 5.04 -1.98 -0.97
C VAL A 53 5.81 -1.12 -1.96
N VAL A 54 5.20 -0.86 -3.11
CA VAL A 54 5.71 0.10 -4.11
C VAL A 54 4.82 1.32 -4.06
N HIS A 55 5.37 2.52 -3.93
CA HIS A 55 4.59 3.74 -3.82
C HIS A 55 5.01 4.76 -4.89
N GLY A 56 4.10 5.67 -5.24
CA GLY A 56 4.43 6.85 -6.06
C GLY A 56 4.69 8.08 -5.19
N GLY A 57 4.91 9.22 -5.82
CA GLY A 57 5.09 10.52 -5.16
C GLY A 57 4.78 11.71 -6.05
N GLY A 58 3.95 11.53 -7.08
CA GLY A 58 3.67 12.55 -8.11
C GLY A 58 3.27 13.90 -7.51
N PRO A 59 2.21 13.99 -6.69
CA PRO A 59 1.81 15.27 -6.09
C PRO A 59 2.91 15.97 -5.27
N GLN A 60 3.74 15.20 -4.57
CA GLN A 60 4.86 15.74 -3.80
C GLN A 60 6.00 16.23 -4.71
N THR A 61 6.22 15.53 -5.83
CA THR A 61 7.20 15.90 -6.85
C THR A 61 6.74 17.17 -7.56
N ASP A 62 5.48 17.22 -8.00
CA ASP A 62 4.88 18.41 -8.62
C ASP A 62 4.92 19.63 -7.68
N ALA A 63 4.65 19.42 -6.38
CA ALA A 63 4.74 20.47 -5.38
C ALA A 63 6.18 21.00 -5.25
N LEU A 64 7.17 20.12 -5.22
CA LEU A 64 8.57 20.50 -5.18
C LEU A 64 9.01 21.25 -6.44
N GLN A 65 8.59 20.82 -7.62
CA GLN A 65 8.90 21.51 -8.88
C GLN A 65 8.35 22.94 -8.87
N ARG A 66 7.08 23.12 -8.47
CA ARG A 66 6.50 24.47 -8.34
C ARG A 66 7.24 25.33 -7.32
N MET A 67 7.68 24.77 -6.19
CA MET A 67 8.49 25.49 -5.20
C MET A 67 9.84 25.95 -5.75
N LEU A 68 10.39 25.24 -6.74
CA LEU A 68 11.63 25.57 -7.41
C LEU A 68 11.43 26.51 -8.62
N GLY A 69 10.19 26.90 -8.93
CA GLY A 69 9.86 27.72 -10.09
C GLY A 69 9.80 26.95 -11.41
N GLU A 70 9.79 25.62 -11.35
CA GLU A 70 9.68 24.74 -12.51
C GLU A 70 8.23 24.31 -12.75
N GLU A 71 7.85 24.16 -14.01
CA GLU A 71 6.57 23.57 -14.38
C GLU A 71 6.65 22.03 -14.27
N PRO A 72 5.73 21.38 -13.52
CA PRO A 72 5.70 19.93 -13.42
C PRO A 72 5.56 19.27 -14.79
N ARG A 73 6.43 18.29 -15.06
CA ARG A 73 6.40 17.50 -16.29
C ARG A 73 6.19 16.04 -15.92
N MET A 74 5.20 15.44 -16.57
CA MET A 74 4.81 14.04 -16.40
C MET A 74 5.77 13.10 -17.12
#